data_AF-A0A3D2FMP1-F1
#
_entry.id   AF-A0A3D2FMP1-F1
#
_cell.length_a   1.000
_cell.length_b   1.000
_cell.length_c   1.000
_cell.angle_alpha   90.00
_cell.angle_beta   90.00
_cell.angle_gamma   90.00
#
_symmetry.space_group_name_H-M   'P 1'
#
loop_
_entity.id
_entity.type
_entity.pdbx_description
1 polymer ?
#
loop_
_entity_poly.entity_id
_entity_poly.type
_entity_poly.pdbx_seq_one_letter_code
_entity_poly.pdbx_strand_id
1 'polypeptide(L)'
;MDWIPTDESNICYKAYTALKRKFPKLGGVSIHIKKWIPAGSGLGGGSANGAAVLKGLNKLYNLELSDDGLEKIGSEVGADVPFFIKGGTQLGEEIGDKLTPLPRSVAGVYLLVFPNLSISTAWAYSGIKNKLKSRIVLPNFVGFFSGDNSSLEIFENDFERIVIPAYPEIGAIKYKLLELGARFASLSGSGSTVFGIFDEDTSAKEAELFFHPAYQTTLANPT
;
A
#
# COMPACT_ATOMS: atom_id res chain seq x y z
N MET A 1 -8.16 16.35 -11.98
CA MET A 1 -8.01 16.18 -10.53
C MET A 1 -6.88 17.10 -10.14
N ASP A 2 -7.19 18.20 -9.46
CA ASP A 2 -6.27 19.34 -9.33
C ASP A 2 -5.26 19.16 -8.20
N TRP A 3 -5.24 17.99 -7.55
CA TRP A 3 -4.41 17.69 -6.38
C TRP A 3 -3.18 16.80 -6.68
N ILE A 4 -3.04 16.25 -7.89
CA ILE A 4 -1.84 15.51 -8.30
C ILE A 4 -0.89 16.49 -9.00
N PRO A 5 0.34 16.70 -8.51
CA PRO A 5 1.30 17.56 -9.19
C PRO A 5 1.54 17.09 -10.62
N THR A 6 1.55 17.99 -11.60
CA THR A 6 1.88 17.66 -13.00
C THR A 6 3.26 18.16 -13.41
N ASP A 7 4.08 18.51 -12.43
CA ASP A 7 5.44 19.02 -12.57
C ASP A 7 6.50 17.97 -12.15
N GLU A 8 7.74 18.42 -12.00
CA GLU A 8 8.89 17.57 -11.68
C GLU A 8 8.84 16.94 -10.28
N SER A 9 7.96 17.43 -9.40
CA SER A 9 7.77 16.84 -8.08
C SER A 9 7.03 15.49 -8.15
N ASN A 10 6.28 15.24 -9.23
CA ASN A 10 5.53 13.99 -9.43
C ASN A 10 6.47 12.80 -9.63
N ILE A 11 6.19 11.71 -8.92
CA ILE A 11 6.94 10.46 -9.00
C ILE A 11 6.99 9.85 -10.41
N CYS A 12 5.98 10.06 -11.24
CA CYS A 12 5.98 9.66 -12.65
C CYS A 12 7.02 10.42 -13.46
N TYR A 13 7.19 11.72 -13.21
CA TYR A 13 8.24 12.52 -13.83
C TYR A 13 9.61 12.04 -13.36
N LYS A 14 9.78 11.82 -12.04
CA LYS A 14 11.01 11.26 -11.46
C LYS A 14 11.38 9.90 -12.06
N ALA A 15 10.39 9.02 -12.27
CA ALA A 15 10.57 7.71 -12.90
C ALA A 15 11.09 7.84 -14.34
N TYR A 16 10.47 8.70 -15.15
CA TYR A 16 10.95 8.99 -16.51
C TYR A 16 12.38 9.55 -16.50
N THR A 17 12.66 10.53 -15.64
CA THR A 17 13.97 11.18 -15.55
C THR A 17 15.08 10.22 -15.08
N ALA A 18 14.78 9.33 -14.13
CA ALA A 18 15.70 8.29 -13.68
C ALA A 18 16.07 7.34 -14.82
N LEU A 19 15.09 6.94 -15.64
CA LEU A 19 15.32 6.10 -16.81
C LEU A 19 16.08 6.85 -17.92
N LYS A 20 15.70 8.11 -18.20
CA LYS A 20 16.35 9.00 -19.17
C LYS A 20 17.83 9.22 -18.88
N ARG A 21 18.21 9.29 -17.61
CA ARG A 21 19.63 9.37 -17.19
C ARG A 21 20.41 8.12 -17.59
N LYS A 22 19.82 6.93 -17.50
CA LYS A 22 20.47 5.66 -17.91
C LYS A 22 20.41 5.43 -19.42
N PHE A 23 19.38 5.95 -20.10
CA PHE A 23 19.22 5.84 -21.55
C PHE A 23 19.03 7.24 -22.17
N PRO A 24 20.12 7.98 -22.43
CA PRO A 24 20.05 9.36 -22.93
C PRO A 24 19.29 9.54 -24.25
N LYS A 25 19.14 8.47 -25.04
CA LYS A 25 18.41 8.47 -26.32
C LYS A 25 16.89 8.34 -26.19
N LEU A 26 16.36 8.14 -24.98
CA LEU A 26 14.91 8.07 -24.74
C LEU A 26 14.18 9.30 -25.31
N GLY A 27 13.11 9.09 -26.06
CA GLY A 27 12.26 10.18 -26.55
C GLY A 27 11.42 10.80 -25.43
N GLY A 28 10.70 11.87 -25.75
CA GLY A 28 9.67 12.41 -24.87
C GLY A 28 8.47 11.47 -24.79
N VAL A 29 7.71 11.55 -23.69
CA VAL A 29 6.46 10.81 -23.50
C VAL A 29 5.38 11.70 -22.90
N SER A 30 4.12 11.37 -23.18
CA SER A 30 2.97 11.93 -22.47
C SER A 30 2.46 10.86 -21.50
N ILE A 31 2.33 11.21 -20.22
CA ILE A 31 1.87 10.31 -19.16
C ILE A 31 0.49 10.76 -18.72
N HIS A 32 -0.50 9.88 -18.89
CA HIS A 32 -1.86 10.10 -18.39
C HIS A 32 -2.17 9.11 -17.27
N ILE A 33 -2.66 9.61 -16.13
CA ILE A 33 -2.98 8.79 -14.96
C ILE A 33 -4.48 8.88 -14.67
N LYS A 34 -5.20 7.77 -14.83
CA LYS A 34 -6.54 7.62 -14.28
C LYS A 34 -6.44 7.16 -12.83
N LYS A 35 -6.68 8.07 -11.89
CA LYS A 35 -6.44 7.81 -10.46
C LYS A 35 -7.70 7.28 -9.77
N TRP A 36 -7.57 6.10 -9.17
CA TRP A 36 -8.62 5.46 -8.35
C TRP A 36 -8.21 5.36 -6.88
N ILE A 37 -6.92 5.15 -6.61
CA ILE A 37 -6.35 5.13 -5.26
C ILE A 37 -6.17 6.57 -4.79
N PRO A 38 -6.80 7.02 -3.69
CA PRO A 38 -6.63 8.38 -3.18
C PRO A 38 -5.17 8.68 -2.79
N ALA A 39 -4.74 9.94 -2.88
CA ALA A 39 -3.42 10.33 -2.35
C ALA A 39 -3.37 10.20 -0.82
N GLY A 40 -2.19 9.86 -0.30
CA GLY A 40 -1.96 9.83 1.14
C GLY A 40 -2.81 8.81 1.90
N SER A 41 -3.39 7.83 1.19
CA SER A 41 -4.30 6.85 1.77
C SER A 41 -3.58 5.68 2.48
N GLY A 42 -2.25 5.61 2.41
CA GLY A 42 -1.48 4.50 2.97
C GLY A 42 -1.47 3.24 2.10
N LEU A 43 -1.88 3.33 0.83
CA LEU A 43 -1.89 2.21 -0.14
C LEU A 43 -0.72 2.22 -1.14
N GLY A 44 0.27 3.10 -0.96
CA GLY A 44 1.43 3.18 -1.87
C GLY A 44 1.08 3.61 -3.30
N GLY A 45 -0.08 4.25 -3.52
CA GLY A 45 -0.58 4.55 -4.86
C GLY A 45 0.34 5.43 -5.72
N GLY A 46 1.16 6.29 -5.11
CA GLY A 46 2.18 7.06 -5.83
C GLY A 46 3.33 6.18 -6.33
N SER A 47 3.89 5.36 -5.44
CA SER A 47 4.93 4.38 -5.77
C SER A 47 4.47 3.41 -6.87
N ALA A 48 3.22 2.96 -6.81
CA ALA A 48 2.60 2.16 -7.88
C ALA A 48 2.57 2.89 -9.23
N ASN A 49 2.33 4.21 -9.26
CA ASN A 49 2.41 4.98 -10.49
C ASN A 49 3.85 5.10 -11.02
N GLY A 50 4.83 5.29 -10.14
CA GLY A 50 6.25 5.30 -10.52
C GLY A 50 6.68 3.96 -11.16
N ALA A 51 6.33 2.85 -10.51
CA ALA A 51 6.58 1.50 -11.02
C ALA A 51 5.90 1.26 -12.38
N ALA A 52 4.64 1.65 -12.52
CA ALA A 52 3.89 1.54 -13.78
C ALA A 52 4.56 2.33 -14.92
N VAL A 53 5.09 3.53 -14.64
CA VAL A 53 5.85 4.31 -15.63
C VAL A 53 7.15 3.61 -16.01
N LEU A 54 7.92 3.08 -15.05
CA LEU A 54 9.16 2.35 -15.34
C LEU A 54 8.89 1.13 -16.22
N LYS A 55 7.92 0.28 -15.85
CA LYS A 55 7.52 -0.90 -16.64
C LYS A 55 7.00 -0.51 -18.02
N GLY A 56 6.17 0.54 -18.09
CA GLY A 56 5.62 1.06 -19.34
C GLY A 56 6.69 1.57 -20.30
N LEU A 57 7.66 2.35 -19.80
CA LEU A 57 8.77 2.86 -20.60
C LEU A 57 9.73 1.76 -21.04
N ASN A 58 10.04 0.81 -20.17
CA ASN A 58 10.85 -0.37 -20.51
C ASN A 58 10.25 -1.11 -21.71
N LYS A 59 8.92 -1.30 -21.71
CA LYS A 59 8.19 -1.92 -22.81
C LYS A 59 8.12 -1.02 -24.05
N LEU A 60 7.76 0.25 -23.89
CA LEU A 60 7.55 1.20 -24.99
C LEU A 60 8.82 1.41 -25.82
N TYR A 61 9.97 1.45 -25.15
CA TYR A 61 11.27 1.69 -25.79
C TYR A 61 12.10 0.41 -25.99
N ASN A 62 11.54 -0.76 -25.69
CA ASN A 62 12.22 -2.05 -25.77
C ASN A 62 13.62 -2.03 -25.13
N LEU A 63 13.71 -1.59 -23.87
CA LEU A 63 14.99 -1.44 -23.16
C LEU A 63 15.51 -2.75 -22.58
N GLU A 64 14.70 -3.82 -22.62
CA GLU A 64 15.06 -5.18 -22.18
C GLU A 64 15.57 -5.25 -20.72
N LEU A 65 15.15 -4.31 -19.86
CA LEU A 65 15.46 -4.38 -18.45
C LEU A 65 14.69 -5.52 -17.80
N SER A 66 15.39 -6.31 -16.97
CA SER A 66 14.77 -7.25 -16.04
C SER A 66 14.07 -6.51 -14.90
N ASP A 67 13.22 -7.23 -14.15
CA ASP A 67 12.58 -6.68 -12.95
C ASP A 67 13.61 -6.18 -11.94
N ASP A 68 14.72 -6.90 -11.72
CA ASP A 68 15.80 -6.44 -10.84
C ASP A 68 16.46 -5.14 -11.34
N GLY A 69 16.60 -5.00 -12.66
CA GLY A 69 17.07 -3.76 -13.28
C GLY A 69 16.11 -2.60 -13.06
N LEU A 70 14.81 -2.86 -13.13
CA LEU A 70 13.76 -1.87 -12.86
C LEU A 70 13.67 -1.52 -11.37
N GLU A 71 13.82 -2.48 -10.46
CA GLU A 71 13.84 -2.26 -9.01
C GLU A 71 15.01 -1.35 -8.62
N LYS A 72 16.20 -1.60 -9.18
CA LYS A 72 17.38 -0.76 -8.94
C LYS A 72 17.18 0.69 -9.39
N ILE A 73 16.40 0.92 -10.45
CA ILE A 73 16.02 2.28 -10.87
C ILE A 73 14.89 2.81 -9.97
N GLY A 74 13.93 1.97 -9.62
CA GLY A 74 12.80 2.29 -8.77
C GLY A 74 13.20 2.78 -7.40
N SER A 75 14.24 2.21 -6.79
CA SER A 75 14.76 2.67 -5.50
C SER A 75 15.31 4.11 -5.54
N GLU A 76 15.78 4.58 -6.71
CA GLU A 76 16.18 5.98 -6.93
C GLU A 76 14.96 6.92 -7.01
N VAL A 77 13.78 6.38 -7.31
CA VAL A 77 12.52 7.12 -7.53
C VAL A 77 11.70 7.23 -6.25
N GLY A 78 11.61 6.14 -5.47
CA GLY A 78 10.91 6.12 -4.19
C GLY A 78 11.05 4.77 -3.49
N ALA A 79 11.00 4.79 -2.15
CA ALA A 79 11.29 3.62 -1.31
C ALA A 79 10.39 2.41 -1.62
N ASP A 80 9.10 2.62 -1.85
CA ASP A 80 8.17 1.50 -2.13
C ASP A 80 8.05 1.17 -3.62
N VAL A 81 8.71 1.89 -4.53
CA VAL A 81 8.60 1.63 -5.97
C VAL A 81 9.08 0.22 -6.33
N PRO A 82 10.20 -0.31 -5.78
CA PRO A 82 10.63 -1.68 -6.03
C PRO A 82 9.55 -2.73 -5.75
N PHE A 83 8.79 -2.58 -4.65
CA PHE A 83 7.70 -3.50 -4.32
C PHE A 83 6.68 -3.63 -5.45
N PHE A 84 6.30 -2.51 -6.08
CA PHE A 84 5.33 -2.50 -7.17
C PHE A 84 5.89 -2.97 -8.53
N ILE A 85 7.20 -3.19 -8.67
CA ILE A 85 7.77 -3.76 -9.90
C ILE A 85 7.38 -5.23 -10.03
N LYS A 86 7.71 -6.05 -9.01
CA LYS A 86 7.33 -7.47 -8.93
C LYS A 86 5.86 -7.66 -8.52
N GLY A 87 5.36 -6.84 -7.60
CA GLY A 87 4.01 -6.97 -7.06
C GLY A 87 3.83 -8.24 -6.23
N GLY A 88 2.59 -8.74 -6.14
CA GLY A 88 2.26 -9.92 -5.33
C GLY A 88 2.39 -9.66 -3.83
N THR A 89 2.55 -10.74 -3.07
CA THR A 89 2.78 -10.68 -1.61
C THR A 89 4.27 -10.85 -1.33
N GLN A 90 4.84 -9.94 -0.54
CA GLN A 90 6.28 -9.92 -0.27
C GLN A 90 6.53 -9.57 1.20
N LEU A 91 7.53 -10.20 1.81
CA LEU A 91 8.07 -9.80 3.10
C LEU A 91 9.03 -8.64 2.87
N GLY A 92 8.72 -7.46 3.43
CA GLY A 92 9.63 -6.33 3.50
C GLY A 92 10.37 -6.34 4.83
N GLU A 93 11.70 -6.38 4.77
CA GLU A 93 12.58 -6.28 5.94
C GLU A 93 13.34 -4.95 5.93
N GLU A 94 14.09 -4.69 7.01
CA GLU A 94 14.90 -3.49 7.19
C GLU A 94 14.07 -2.19 7.13
N ILE A 95 14.29 -1.34 6.14
CA ILE A 95 13.50 -0.12 5.92
C ILE A 95 12.43 -0.32 4.84
N GLY A 96 12.16 -1.57 4.46
CA GLY A 96 11.24 -1.96 3.39
C GLY A 96 11.92 -2.18 2.03
N ASP A 97 13.25 -2.15 1.98
CA ASP A 97 14.07 -2.27 0.76
C ASP A 97 14.50 -3.71 0.47
N LYS A 98 14.60 -4.56 1.49
CA LYS A 98 14.81 -6.00 1.31
C LYS A 98 13.48 -6.71 1.15
N LEU A 99 13.15 -7.08 -0.09
CA LEU A 99 11.90 -7.72 -0.47
C LEU A 99 12.09 -9.20 -0.77
N THR A 100 11.37 -10.07 -0.06
CA THR A 100 11.34 -11.52 -0.31
C THR A 100 9.94 -11.95 -0.74
N PRO A 101 9.75 -12.49 -1.95
CA PRO A 101 8.44 -12.97 -2.40
C PRO A 101 7.88 -14.04 -1.47
N LEU A 102 6.58 -13.96 -1.19
CA LEU A 102 5.84 -14.94 -0.41
C LEU A 102 4.80 -15.62 -1.30
N PRO A 103 4.56 -16.93 -1.11
CA PRO A 103 3.85 -17.75 -2.09
C PRO A 103 2.34 -17.51 -2.14
N ARG A 104 1.72 -16.81 -1.18
CA ARG A 104 0.25 -16.68 -1.11
C ARG A 104 -0.22 -15.33 -0.56
N SER A 105 -1.15 -14.67 -1.23
CA SER A 105 -1.94 -13.62 -0.60
C SER A 105 -2.89 -14.21 0.44
N VAL A 106 -3.35 -13.36 1.36
CA VAL A 106 -4.43 -13.74 2.30
C VAL A 106 -5.72 -13.83 1.49
N ALA A 107 -6.26 -15.04 1.31
CA ALA A 107 -7.45 -15.25 0.49
C ALA A 107 -8.68 -14.56 1.09
N GLY A 108 -9.43 -13.80 0.32
CA GLY A 108 -10.67 -13.15 0.77
C GLY A 108 -10.99 -11.90 -0.03
N VAL A 109 -12.17 -11.35 0.23
CA VAL A 109 -12.62 -10.08 -0.35
C VAL A 109 -12.24 -8.95 0.60
N TYR A 110 -11.51 -7.97 0.08
CA TYR A 110 -11.04 -6.83 0.84
C TYR A 110 -11.99 -5.66 0.64
N LEU A 111 -12.59 -5.17 1.72
CA LEU A 111 -13.29 -3.89 1.72
C LEU A 111 -12.33 -2.82 2.24
N LEU A 112 -11.98 -1.86 1.39
CA LEU A 112 -11.18 -0.70 1.74
C LEU A 112 -12.11 0.48 1.98
N VAL A 113 -12.00 1.09 3.17
CA VAL A 113 -12.73 2.30 3.56
C VAL A 113 -11.74 3.46 3.57
N PHE A 114 -12.10 4.54 2.87
CA PHE A 114 -11.29 5.75 2.75
C PHE A 114 -11.92 6.90 3.56
N PRO A 115 -11.48 7.15 4.79
CA PRO A 115 -11.90 8.32 5.53
C PRO A 115 -11.37 9.59 4.86
N ASN A 116 -12.13 10.68 4.90
CA ASN A 116 -11.74 11.97 4.33
C ASN A 116 -10.75 12.71 5.26
N LEU A 117 -9.67 12.03 5.64
CA LEU A 117 -8.60 12.55 6.47
C LEU A 117 -7.26 12.05 5.94
N SER A 118 -6.20 12.84 6.17
CA SER A 118 -4.83 12.48 5.82
C SER A 118 -3.97 12.42 7.07
N ILE A 119 -3.18 11.36 7.21
CA ILE A 119 -2.26 11.17 8.33
C ILE A 119 -0.84 11.37 7.83
N SER A 120 -0.11 12.28 8.46
CA SER A 120 1.31 12.49 8.15
C SER A 120 2.11 11.25 8.56
N THR A 121 2.71 10.60 7.56
CA THR A 121 3.62 9.48 7.75
C THR A 121 4.76 9.85 8.70
N ALA A 122 5.36 11.04 8.55
CA ALA A 122 6.42 11.53 9.43
C ALA A 122 5.97 11.65 10.90
N TRP A 123 4.75 12.16 11.13
CA TRP A 123 4.17 12.22 12.47
C TRP A 123 3.96 10.82 13.05
N ALA A 124 3.38 9.89 12.28
CA ALA A 124 3.12 8.53 12.72
C ALA A 124 4.41 7.79 13.11
N TYR A 125 5.48 7.91 12.30
CA TYR A 125 6.80 7.35 12.61
C TYR A 125 7.43 7.99 13.86
N SER A 126 7.26 9.31 14.03
CA SER A 126 7.77 9.99 15.24
C SER A 126 7.10 9.48 16.51
N GLY A 127 5.79 9.20 16.45
CA GLY A 127 5.04 8.64 17.56
C GLY A 127 5.48 7.23 17.94
N ILE A 128 5.74 6.37 16.94
CA ILE A 128 6.27 5.01 17.17
C ILE A 128 7.66 5.07 17.81
N LYS A 129 8.60 5.86 17.28
CA LYS A 129 9.97 5.96 17.83
C LYS A 129 9.98 6.39 19.30
N ASN A 130 9.03 7.22 19.71
CA ASN A 130 8.90 7.66 21.09
C ASN A 130 8.37 6.55 22.02
N LYS A 131 7.56 5.61 21.51
CA LYS A 131 7.03 4.46 22.27
C LYS A 131 7.90 3.19 22.21
N LEU A 132 8.69 2.99 21.14
CA LEU A 132 9.59 1.82 20.98
C LEU A 132 10.82 1.80 21.91
N LYS A 133 10.97 2.77 22.82
CA LYS A 133 11.92 2.67 23.94
C LYS A 133 11.61 1.50 24.91
N SER A 134 10.50 0.78 24.70
CA SER A 134 10.16 -0.46 25.40
C SER A 134 9.85 -1.60 24.43
N ARG A 135 10.76 -2.58 24.35
CA ARG A 135 10.68 -3.94 23.74
C ARG A 135 10.17 -4.07 22.29
N ILE A 136 11.03 -4.61 21.43
CA ILE A 136 10.66 -5.16 20.11
C ILE A 136 10.29 -6.63 20.30
N VAL A 137 9.06 -7.01 19.94
CA VAL A 137 8.69 -8.40 19.65
C VAL A 137 8.59 -8.48 18.13
N LEU A 138 9.44 -9.27 17.49
CA LEU A 138 9.35 -9.51 16.05
C LEU A 138 8.11 -10.38 15.77
N PRO A 139 7.22 -9.99 14.83
CA PRO A 139 6.09 -10.84 14.46
C PRO A 139 6.56 -12.12 13.77
N ASN A 140 5.97 -13.26 14.10
CA ASN A 140 6.27 -14.54 13.48
C ASN A 140 5.50 -14.70 12.15
N PHE A 141 6.00 -14.06 11.08
CA PHE A 141 5.38 -14.10 9.75
C PHE A 141 5.35 -15.49 9.10
N VAL A 142 6.18 -16.44 9.56
CA VAL A 142 6.35 -17.75 8.90
C VAL A 142 5.18 -18.71 9.18
N GLY A 143 4.51 -18.58 10.33
CA GLY A 143 3.34 -19.40 10.68
C GLY A 143 2.15 -19.19 9.75
N PHE A 144 1.98 -17.97 9.23
CA PHE A 144 0.84 -17.56 8.41
C PHE A 144 0.75 -18.31 7.06
N PHE A 145 1.89 -18.56 6.41
CA PHE A 145 1.93 -19.22 5.10
C PHE A 145 1.89 -20.75 5.19
N SER A 146 1.89 -21.30 6.41
CA SER A 146 1.96 -22.74 6.69
C SER A 146 0.59 -23.44 6.65
N GLY A 147 -0.50 -22.72 6.38
CA GLY A 147 -1.83 -23.29 6.17
C GLY A 147 -2.65 -23.51 7.44
N ASP A 148 -2.17 -23.03 8.60
CA ASP A 148 -2.94 -23.03 9.84
C ASP A 148 -3.70 -21.70 9.95
N ASN A 149 -4.94 -21.68 9.44
CA ASN A 149 -5.85 -20.52 9.49
C ASN A 149 -6.25 -20.08 10.92
N SER A 150 -5.64 -20.67 11.96
CA SER A 150 -5.99 -20.45 13.36
C SER A 150 -5.32 -19.24 14.01
N SER A 151 -4.36 -18.56 13.36
CA SER A 151 -3.67 -17.39 13.94
C SER A 151 -3.64 -16.18 13.03
N LEU A 152 -4.81 -15.56 12.81
CA LEU A 152 -4.90 -14.15 12.37
C LEU A 152 -4.34 -13.17 13.43
N GLU A 153 -3.94 -13.66 14.61
CA GLU A 153 -3.37 -12.91 15.74
C GLU A 153 -1.99 -12.27 15.48
N ILE A 154 -1.40 -12.40 14.28
CA ILE A 154 0.00 -11.98 14.06
C ILE A 154 0.13 -10.72 13.16
N PHE A 155 -0.95 -10.25 12.53
CA PHE A 155 -0.90 -9.00 11.75
C PHE A 155 -1.30 -7.80 12.61
N GLU A 156 -0.36 -7.30 13.41
CA GLU A 156 -0.53 -6.03 14.13
C GLU A 156 0.16 -4.90 13.36
N ASN A 157 -0.61 -3.86 13.05
CA ASN A 157 -0.04 -2.62 12.55
C ASN A 157 0.35 -1.72 13.73
N ASP A 158 1.65 -1.60 14.00
CA ASP A 158 2.19 -0.81 15.10
C ASP A 158 1.70 0.66 15.11
N PHE A 159 1.37 1.23 13.94
CA PHE A 159 0.85 2.60 13.86
C PHE A 159 -0.49 2.75 14.55
N GLU A 160 -1.31 1.71 14.64
CA GLU A 160 -2.64 1.79 15.26
C GLU A 160 -2.57 2.27 16.73
N ARG A 161 -1.50 1.91 17.45
CA ARG A 161 -1.24 2.32 18.85
C ARG A 161 -1.01 3.82 19.04
N ILE A 162 -0.77 4.54 17.95
CA ILE A 162 -0.56 5.99 17.91
C ILE A 162 -1.72 6.66 17.16
N VAL A 163 -2.12 6.08 16.03
CA VAL A 163 -3.14 6.63 15.13
C VAL A 163 -4.52 6.57 15.77
N ILE A 164 -4.95 5.45 16.34
CA ILE A 164 -6.32 5.32 16.86
C ILE A 164 -6.60 6.32 18.00
N PRO A 165 -5.71 6.51 18.99
CA PRO A 165 -5.92 7.54 20.02
C PRO A 165 -5.99 8.97 19.48
N ALA A 166 -5.23 9.28 18.43
CA ALA A 166 -5.21 10.62 17.83
C ALA A 166 -6.36 10.84 16.83
N TYR A 167 -6.83 9.78 16.18
CA TYR A 167 -7.88 9.76 15.17
C TYR A 167 -8.89 8.65 15.50
N PRO A 168 -9.80 8.87 16.48
CA PRO A 168 -10.73 7.83 16.94
C PRO A 168 -11.64 7.27 15.85
N GLU A 169 -11.91 8.04 14.80
CA GLU A 169 -12.65 7.62 13.60
C GLU A 169 -12.04 6.37 12.95
N ILE A 170 -10.70 6.28 12.90
CA ILE A 170 -9.98 5.11 12.38
C ILE A 170 -10.32 3.86 13.20
N GLY A 171 -10.34 3.99 14.52
CA GLY A 171 -10.75 2.93 15.43
C GLY A 171 -12.21 2.53 15.20
N ALA A 172 -13.11 3.51 15.10
CA ALA A 172 -14.53 3.27 14.87
C ALA A 172 -14.78 2.49 13.57
N ILE A 173 -14.12 2.86 12.47
CA ILE A 173 -14.22 2.15 11.18
C ILE A 173 -13.70 0.71 11.34
N LYS A 174 -12.54 0.51 11.97
CA LYS A 174 -11.96 -0.82 12.21
C LYS A 174 -12.91 -1.71 13.02
N TYR A 175 -13.43 -1.22 14.14
CA TYR A 175 -14.38 -1.97 14.96
C TYR A 175 -15.65 -2.29 14.20
N LYS A 176 -16.14 -1.35 13.39
CA LYS A 176 -17.35 -1.56 12.61
C LYS A 176 -17.18 -2.61 11.52
N LEU A 177 -16.03 -2.66 10.85
CA LEU A 177 -15.71 -3.72 9.89
C LEU A 177 -15.79 -5.11 10.54
N LEU A 178 -15.24 -5.26 11.75
CA LEU A 178 -15.29 -6.51 12.52
C LEU A 178 -16.74 -6.87 12.92
N GLU A 179 -17.51 -5.88 13.40
CA GLU A 179 -18.92 -6.07 13.75
C GLU A 179 -19.76 -6.53 12.56
N LEU A 180 -19.43 -6.05 11.35
CA LEU A 180 -20.09 -6.41 10.10
C LEU A 180 -19.60 -7.74 9.50
N GLY A 181 -18.77 -8.51 10.24
CA GLY A 181 -18.36 -9.86 9.85
C GLY A 181 -17.04 -9.95 9.10
N ALA A 182 -16.21 -8.89 9.11
CA ALA A 182 -14.83 -9.03 8.66
C ALA A 182 -14.08 -9.98 9.62
N ARG A 183 -13.43 -11.01 9.09
CA ARG A 183 -12.59 -11.92 9.90
C ARG A 183 -11.32 -11.23 10.40
N PHE A 184 -10.93 -10.16 9.74
CA PHE A 184 -9.79 -9.33 10.09
C PHE A 184 -10.03 -7.88 9.65
N ALA A 185 -9.57 -6.91 10.44
CA ALA A 185 -9.57 -5.50 10.05
C ALA A 185 -8.35 -4.76 10.60
N SER A 186 -7.75 -3.89 9.80
CA SER A 186 -6.58 -3.10 10.20
C SER A 186 -6.43 -1.82 9.38
N LEU A 187 -5.66 -0.88 9.93
CA LEU A 187 -5.11 0.26 9.22
C LEU A 187 -4.10 -0.19 8.16
N SER A 188 -4.09 0.41 6.97
CA SER A 188 -3.05 0.20 5.96
C SER A 188 -1.89 1.19 6.15
N GLY A 189 -0.70 0.69 6.47
CA GLY A 189 0.48 1.53 6.72
C GLY A 189 0.24 2.54 7.84
N SER A 190 0.68 3.79 7.66
CA SER A 190 0.34 4.88 8.60
C SER A 190 -1.10 5.38 8.48
N GLY A 191 -1.90 4.81 7.58
CA GLY A 191 -3.24 5.27 7.26
C GLY A 191 -3.31 6.29 6.11
N SER A 192 -4.50 6.83 5.81
CA SER A 192 -5.75 6.69 6.59
C SER A 192 -6.65 5.51 6.21
N THR A 193 -6.36 4.73 5.17
CA THR A 193 -7.23 3.62 4.74
C THR A 193 -7.33 2.56 5.83
N VAL A 194 -8.56 2.16 6.15
CA VAL A 194 -8.83 0.98 6.98
C VAL A 194 -9.40 -0.09 6.06
N PHE A 195 -8.94 -1.33 6.19
CA PHE A 195 -9.45 -2.44 5.40
C PHE A 195 -10.00 -3.55 6.29
N GLY A 196 -11.03 -4.24 5.80
CA GLY A 196 -11.54 -5.48 6.35
C GLY A 196 -11.41 -6.61 5.33
N ILE A 197 -11.13 -7.83 5.81
CA ILE A 197 -11.09 -9.05 4.99
C ILE A 197 -12.31 -9.89 5.31
N PHE A 198 -13.04 -10.28 4.28
CA PHE A 198 -14.24 -11.10 4.35
C PHE A 198 -14.02 -12.41 3.60
N ASP A 199 -14.61 -13.51 4.08
CA ASP A 199 -14.56 -14.80 3.39
C ASP A 199 -15.47 -14.82 2.15
N GLU A 200 -16.58 -14.08 2.20
CA GLU A 200 -17.59 -14.05 1.15
C GLU A 200 -17.78 -12.65 0.57
N ASP A 201 -17.97 -12.59 -0.75
CA ASP A 201 -18.24 -11.35 -1.51
C ASP A 201 -19.57 -10.70 -1.09
N THR A 202 -20.58 -11.51 -0.76
CA THR A 202 -21.88 -11.05 -0.23
C THR A 202 -21.71 -10.26 1.06
N SER A 203 -20.99 -10.81 2.04
CA SER A 203 -20.74 -10.15 3.33
C SER A 203 -19.95 -8.85 3.15
N ALA A 204 -18.95 -8.84 2.27
CA ALA A 204 -18.17 -7.64 1.98
C ALA A 204 -19.03 -6.52 1.37
N LYS A 205 -19.94 -6.87 0.45
CA LYS A 205 -20.88 -5.92 -0.18
C LYS A 205 -21.91 -5.38 0.81
N GLU A 206 -22.45 -6.22 1.68
CA GLU A 206 -23.36 -5.77 2.74
C GLU A 206 -22.66 -4.80 3.70
N ALA A 207 -21.41 -5.10 4.07
CA ALA A 207 -20.61 -4.20 4.88
C ALA A 207 -20.31 -2.87 4.15
N GLU A 208 -20.04 -2.91 2.84
CA GLU A 208 -19.81 -1.71 2.03
C GLU A 208 -21.01 -0.76 2.06
N LEU A 209 -22.23 -1.28 1.98
CA LEU A 209 -23.46 -0.48 2.04
C LEU A 209 -23.59 0.32 3.35
N PHE A 210 -23.03 -0.18 4.46
CA PHE A 210 -23.03 0.55 5.73
C PHE A 210 -22.15 1.81 5.69
N PHE A 211 -20.99 1.73 5.03
CA PHE A 211 -20.05 2.84 4.95
C PHE A 211 -20.46 3.87 3.87
N HIS A 212 -21.25 3.48 2.89
CA HIS A 212 -21.76 4.37 1.85
C HIS A 212 -23.00 5.18 2.33
N PRO A 213 -23.13 6.48 2.00
CA PRO A 213 -22.21 7.33 1.25
C PRO A 213 -21.22 8.11 2.13
N ALA A 214 -21.18 7.84 3.44
CA ALA A 214 -20.35 8.59 4.39
C ALA A 214 -18.86 8.50 4.04
N TYR A 215 -18.43 7.37 3.49
CA TYR A 215 -17.07 7.10 3.06
C TYR A 215 -17.01 6.70 1.59
N GLN A 216 -15.90 7.03 0.94
CA GLN A 216 -15.52 6.34 -0.29
C GLN A 216 -15.06 4.92 0.08
N THR A 217 -15.48 3.94 -0.70
CA THR A 217 -15.13 2.53 -0.50
C THR A 217 -14.65 1.90 -1.81
N THR A 218 -13.91 0.80 -1.69
CA THR A 218 -13.55 -0.08 -2.81
C THR A 218 -13.51 -1.52 -2.32
N LEU A 219 -14.15 -2.42 -3.06
CA LEU A 219 -13.93 -3.87 -2.93
C LEU A 219 -12.75 -4.31 -3.82
N ALA A 220 -11.87 -5.14 -3.28
CA ALA A 220 -10.71 -5.68 -3.98
C ALA A 220 -10.54 -7.17 -3.73
N ASN A 221 -10.03 -7.89 -4.73
CA ASN A 221 -9.72 -9.30 -4.68
C ASN A 221 -8.24 -9.48 -5.07
N PRO A 222 -7.30 -9.42 -4.11
CA PRO A 222 -5.88 -9.56 -4.40
C PRO A 222 -5.59 -10.93 -5.03
N THR A 223 -4.90 -10.93 -6.16
CA THR A 223 -4.47 -12.12 -6.91
C THR A 223 -3.06 -12.55 -6.55
#